data_AF-A0A402C0T5-F1
#
_entry.id   AF-A0A402C0T5-F1
#
_cell.length_a   1.000
_cell.length_b   1.000
_cell.length_c   1.000
_cell.angle_alpha   90.00
_cell.angle_beta   90.00
_cell.angle_gamma   90.00
#
_symmetry.space_group_name_H-M   'P 1'
#
loop_
_entity.id
_entity.type
_entity.pdbx_description
1 polymer ?
#
loop_
_entity_poly.entity_id
_entity_poly.type
_entity_poly.pdbx_seq_one_letter_code
_entity_poly.pdbx_strand_id
1 'polypeptide(L)'
;MSERLSRLAPTFAQCREEKRAALVGYLPAGFPTVQESIDVFKAMVESGCDIVEVGIAYSDPVMDGPTIQAAAETALQNGVRVRDVFTVVEAIASVGGKAVVMTYWNPVLQYGVDKFARDLASAGGLGLITPNLIPEEAGEWIAASKEHDLDRIFLVAPSSTEERLAITLDASSGFVYAASTMGVTGARDAVSSMAPELTARIRAHSDIPVGVGLGVRSGAQAAEIAAYADAVIVGSALVTAAESGLDAVRSLTEELAEGVRSATVAS
;
A
#
# COMPACT_ATOMS: atom_id res chain seq x y z
N MET A 1 2.76 -26.99 7.51
CA MET A 1 2.56 -25.63 6.97
C MET A 1 2.64 -24.70 8.16
N SER A 2 3.76 -24.00 8.35
CA SER A 2 3.89 -23.04 9.44
C SER A 2 2.88 -21.94 9.18
N GLU A 3 1.93 -21.73 10.09
CA GLU A 3 1.11 -20.51 10.08
C GLU A 3 2.08 -19.33 10.08
N ARG A 4 2.23 -18.68 8.92
CA ARG A 4 2.92 -17.40 8.84
C ARG A 4 2.00 -16.43 9.57
N LEU A 5 2.36 -16.05 10.80
CA LEU A 5 1.69 -14.97 11.53
C LEU A 5 1.91 -13.70 10.70
N SER A 6 0.93 -13.33 9.89
CA SER A 6 0.91 -12.06 9.18
C SER A 6 0.20 -11.05 10.06
N ARG A 7 0.80 -9.88 10.27
CA ARG A 7 0.20 -8.81 11.07
C ARG A 7 -1.03 -8.19 10.39
N LEU A 8 -1.12 -8.29 9.07
CA LEU A 8 -2.29 -7.84 8.30
C LEU A 8 -3.40 -8.89 8.21
N ALA A 9 -3.14 -10.15 8.55
CA ALA A 9 -4.15 -11.21 8.46
C ALA A 9 -5.45 -10.91 9.22
N PRO A 10 -5.44 -10.33 10.44
CA PRO A 10 -6.67 -9.95 11.14
C PRO A 10 -7.50 -8.91 10.36
N THR A 11 -6.85 -7.94 9.71
CA THR A 11 -7.54 -6.91 8.92
C THR A 11 -8.26 -7.51 7.73
N PHE A 12 -7.58 -8.38 6.97
CA PHE A 12 -8.20 -9.06 5.84
C PHE A 12 -9.25 -10.08 6.27
N ALA A 13 -9.08 -10.74 7.41
CA ALA A 13 -10.10 -11.63 7.97
C ALA A 13 -11.39 -10.85 8.30
N GLN A 14 -11.27 -9.71 8.98
CA GLN A 14 -12.41 -8.83 9.27
C GLN A 14 -13.11 -8.37 7.98
N CYS A 15 -12.35 -7.89 6.98
CA CYS A 15 -12.93 -7.43 5.72
C CYS A 15 -13.71 -8.56 5.00
N ARG A 16 -13.17 -9.80 5.04
CA ARG A 16 -13.87 -10.98 4.50
C ARG A 16 -15.14 -11.33 5.26
N GLU A 17 -15.12 -11.27 6.60
CA GLU A 17 -16.32 -11.47 7.42
C GLU A 17 -17.41 -10.44 7.10
N GLU A 18 -17.00 -9.20 6.84
CA GLU A 18 -17.85 -8.08 6.41
C GLU A 18 -18.17 -8.11 4.91
N LYS A 19 -17.67 -9.10 4.17
CA LYS A 19 -17.85 -9.32 2.72
C LYS A 19 -17.48 -8.12 1.83
N ARG A 20 -16.45 -7.39 2.21
CA ARG A 20 -15.97 -6.19 1.52
C ARG A 20 -14.45 -6.22 1.32
N ALA A 21 -13.97 -5.37 0.41
CA ALA A 21 -12.53 -5.16 0.28
C ALA A 21 -12.02 -4.24 1.39
N ALA A 22 -10.73 -4.33 1.68
CA ALA A 22 -10.03 -3.36 2.51
C ALA A 22 -9.77 -2.07 1.71
N LEU A 23 -9.92 -0.90 2.34
CA LEU A 23 -9.46 0.37 1.79
C LEU A 23 -8.04 0.67 2.27
N VAL A 24 -7.13 0.94 1.32
CA VAL A 24 -5.74 1.34 1.59
C VAL A 24 -5.51 2.77 1.10
N GLY A 25 -5.27 3.70 2.02
CA GLY A 25 -4.99 5.10 1.72
C GLY A 25 -3.49 5.41 1.72
N TYR A 26 -2.96 6.03 0.67
CA TYR A 26 -1.55 6.38 0.53
C TYR A 26 -1.28 7.87 0.68
N LEU A 27 -0.18 8.20 1.37
CA LEU A 27 0.40 9.54 1.41
C LEU A 27 1.93 9.46 1.62
N PRO A 28 2.75 10.31 0.99
CA PRO A 28 4.14 10.46 1.39
C PRO A 28 4.26 11.02 2.81
N ALA A 29 5.07 10.39 3.65
CA ALA A 29 5.41 10.94 4.96
C ALA A 29 6.01 12.33 4.79
N GLY A 30 5.53 13.27 5.60
CA GLY A 30 6.02 14.65 5.56
C GLY A 30 5.47 15.51 4.43
N PHE A 31 4.41 15.08 3.74
CA PHE A 31 3.64 15.93 2.84
C PHE A 31 2.30 16.38 3.47
N PRO A 32 1.98 17.69 3.52
CA PRO A 32 2.87 18.81 3.19
C PRO A 32 4.01 19.03 4.19
N THR A 33 3.79 18.70 5.46
CA THR A 33 4.82 18.65 6.52
C THR A 33 4.66 17.37 7.35
N VAL A 34 5.63 17.05 8.22
CA VAL A 34 5.53 15.85 9.09
C VAL A 34 4.28 15.89 9.94
N GLN A 35 3.99 17.01 10.60
CA GLN A 35 2.81 17.14 11.44
C GLN A 35 1.51 17.04 10.63
N GLU A 36 1.43 17.74 9.48
CA GLU A 36 0.22 17.68 8.65
C GLU A 36 0.02 16.28 8.04
N SER A 37 1.09 15.57 7.68
CA SER A 37 0.97 14.19 7.19
C SER A 37 0.40 13.25 8.27
N ILE A 38 0.78 13.45 9.54
CA ILE A 38 0.19 12.71 10.68
C ILE A 38 -1.30 13.00 10.78
N ASP A 39 -1.70 14.28 10.69
CA ASP A 39 -3.09 14.69 10.81
C ASP A 39 -3.94 14.14 9.65
N VAL A 40 -3.37 14.11 8.43
CA VAL A 40 -3.98 13.49 7.25
C VAL A 40 -4.15 11.98 7.44
N PHE A 41 -3.13 11.26 7.91
CA PHE A 41 -3.27 9.82 8.14
C PHE A 41 -4.30 9.49 9.24
N LYS A 42 -4.34 10.28 10.31
CA LYS A 42 -5.38 10.13 11.35
C LYS A 42 -6.77 10.35 10.77
N ALA A 43 -6.93 11.38 9.93
CA ALA A 43 -8.19 11.63 9.22
C ALA A 43 -8.58 10.45 8.33
N MET A 44 -7.64 9.86 7.58
CA MET A 44 -7.89 8.67 6.76
C MET A 44 -8.37 7.47 7.61
N VAL A 45 -7.70 7.21 8.74
CA VAL A 45 -8.07 6.10 9.65
C VAL A 45 -9.47 6.33 10.23
N GLU A 46 -9.76 7.52 10.73
CA GLU A 46 -11.07 7.89 11.29
C GLU A 46 -12.20 7.82 10.26
N SER A 47 -11.91 8.16 9.01
CA SER A 47 -12.87 8.14 7.88
C SER A 47 -13.02 6.76 7.23
N GLY A 48 -12.30 5.73 7.69
CA GLY A 48 -12.58 4.34 7.34
C GLY A 48 -11.53 3.63 6.48
N CYS A 49 -10.30 4.14 6.37
CA CYS A 49 -9.19 3.34 5.85
C CYS A 49 -8.89 2.15 6.78
N ASP A 50 -8.87 0.94 6.23
CA ASP A 50 -8.49 -0.27 6.96
C ASP A 50 -6.97 -0.39 7.12
N ILE A 51 -6.23 0.13 6.15
CA ILE A 51 -4.77 0.17 6.11
C ILE A 51 -4.37 1.56 5.58
N VAL A 52 -3.26 2.10 6.08
CA VAL A 52 -2.62 3.29 5.50
C VAL A 52 -1.22 2.95 5.03
N GLU A 53 -0.88 3.44 3.84
CA GLU A 53 0.38 3.24 3.17
C GLU A 53 1.22 4.51 3.27
N VAL A 54 2.32 4.43 4.03
CA VAL A 54 3.20 5.55 4.31
C VAL A 54 4.37 5.52 3.33
N GLY A 55 4.36 6.44 2.36
CA GLY A 55 5.43 6.56 1.38
C GLY A 55 6.68 7.21 1.98
N ILE A 56 7.86 6.64 1.73
CA ILE A 56 9.12 7.34 1.96
C ILE A 56 9.43 8.20 0.75
N ALA A 57 9.52 9.52 0.95
CA ALA A 57 9.92 10.43 -0.11
C ALA A 57 11.33 10.08 -0.62
N TYR A 58 11.46 9.94 -1.94
CA TYR A 58 12.68 9.48 -2.60
C TYR A 58 13.04 10.39 -3.77
N SER A 59 14.35 10.60 -4.00
CA SER A 59 14.85 11.51 -5.03
C SER A 59 14.63 11.01 -6.46
N ASP A 60 14.56 9.68 -6.64
CA ASP A 60 14.46 9.04 -7.97
C ASP A 60 13.22 8.13 -8.06
N PRO A 61 11.99 8.68 -7.92
CA PRO A 61 10.75 7.90 -7.81
C PRO A 61 10.21 7.44 -9.18
N VAL A 62 10.94 6.53 -9.84
CA VAL A 62 10.67 6.13 -11.24
C VAL A 62 9.33 5.43 -11.50
N MET A 63 8.67 4.90 -10.46
CA MET A 63 7.37 4.22 -10.58
C MET A 63 6.18 5.10 -10.16
N ASP A 64 6.44 6.25 -9.55
CA ASP A 64 5.37 7.12 -9.04
C ASP A 64 4.82 8.04 -10.13
N GLY A 65 3.52 8.33 -10.07
CA GLY A 65 2.89 9.32 -10.94
C GLY A 65 3.26 10.75 -10.56
N PRO A 66 3.06 11.74 -11.47
CA PRO A 66 3.50 13.12 -11.26
C PRO A 66 2.97 13.77 -9.97
N THR A 67 1.75 13.45 -9.55
CA THR A 67 1.17 13.92 -8.29
C THR A 67 1.96 13.43 -7.07
N ILE A 68 2.33 12.15 -7.03
CA ILE A 68 3.09 11.58 -5.92
C ILE A 68 4.53 12.10 -5.95
N GLN A 69 5.12 12.24 -7.15
CA GLN A 69 6.45 12.83 -7.30
C GLN A 69 6.53 14.24 -6.74
N ALA A 70 5.56 15.12 -7.08
CA ALA A 70 5.52 16.49 -6.57
C ALA A 70 5.35 16.56 -5.05
N ALA A 71 4.52 15.67 -4.48
CA ALA A 71 4.34 15.57 -3.04
C ALA A 71 5.60 15.08 -2.31
N ALA A 72 6.27 14.06 -2.87
CA ALA A 72 7.55 13.57 -2.36
C ALA A 72 8.65 14.63 -2.47
N GLU A 73 8.71 15.38 -3.56
CA GLU A 73 9.65 16.49 -3.73
C GLU A 73 9.44 17.57 -2.66
N THR A 74 8.19 17.95 -2.40
CA THR A 74 7.83 18.90 -1.33
C THR A 74 8.32 18.41 0.04
N ALA A 75 8.07 17.13 0.36
CA ALA A 75 8.55 16.51 1.60
C ALA A 75 10.09 16.53 1.72
N LEU A 76 10.81 16.23 0.62
CA LEU A 76 12.27 16.26 0.59
C LEU A 76 12.83 17.68 0.78
N GLN A 77 12.24 18.67 0.12
CA GLN A 77 12.60 20.08 0.26
C GLN A 77 12.40 20.56 1.71
N ASN A 78 11.38 20.04 2.40
CA ASN A 78 11.12 20.29 3.83
C ASN A 78 12.04 19.49 4.77
N GLY A 79 12.98 18.70 4.25
CA GLY A 79 14.01 18.05 5.04
C GLY A 79 13.61 16.71 5.65
N VAL A 80 12.52 16.08 5.18
CA VAL A 80 12.06 14.77 5.65
C VAL A 80 13.14 13.70 5.45
N ARG A 81 13.27 12.80 6.43
CA ARG A 81 14.21 11.67 6.44
C ARG A 81 13.46 10.39 6.83
N VAL A 82 14.10 9.25 6.62
CA VAL A 82 13.56 7.92 6.99
C VAL A 82 13.11 7.86 8.45
N ARG A 83 13.83 8.49 9.38
CA ARG A 83 13.43 8.53 10.80
C ARG A 83 12.05 9.17 11.03
N ASP A 84 11.67 10.15 10.20
CA ASP A 84 10.40 10.85 10.33
C ASP A 84 9.24 9.96 9.89
N VAL A 85 9.50 8.98 9.01
CA VAL A 85 8.55 7.93 8.63
C VAL A 85 8.18 7.09 9.86
N PHE A 86 9.15 6.73 10.70
CA PHE A 86 8.87 5.98 11.94
C PHE A 86 8.05 6.81 12.93
N THR A 87 8.31 8.12 13.04
CA THR A 87 7.47 9.04 13.83
C THR A 87 6.02 9.06 13.32
N VAL A 88 5.83 9.11 12.00
CA VAL A 88 4.49 9.07 11.39
C VAL A 88 3.80 7.73 11.67
N VAL A 89 4.51 6.62 11.50
CA VAL A 89 3.99 5.26 11.78
C VAL A 89 3.60 5.09 13.25
N GLU A 90 4.41 5.59 14.18
CA GLU A 90 4.10 5.57 15.63
C GLU A 90 2.83 6.38 15.93
N ALA A 91 2.69 7.56 15.32
CA ALA A 91 1.50 8.39 15.49
C ALA A 91 0.23 7.72 14.93
N ILE A 92 0.33 6.97 13.82
CA ILE A 92 -0.78 6.17 13.27
C ILE A 92 -1.13 5.02 14.22
N ALA A 93 -0.13 4.27 14.69
CA ALA A 93 -0.34 3.15 15.60
C ALA A 93 -0.97 3.61 16.92
N SER A 94 -0.61 4.79 17.43
CA SER A 94 -1.13 5.37 18.67
C SER A 94 -2.65 5.61 18.67
N VAL A 95 -3.26 5.73 17.49
CA VAL A 95 -4.72 5.89 17.31
C VAL A 95 -5.39 4.59 16.82
N GLY A 96 -4.68 3.47 16.81
CA GLY A 96 -5.17 2.17 16.35
C GLY A 96 -5.13 1.97 14.83
N GLY A 97 -4.50 2.88 14.09
CA GLY A 97 -4.31 2.74 12.65
C GLY A 97 -3.31 1.63 12.29
N LYS A 98 -3.47 1.08 11.08
CA LYS A 98 -2.66 -0.05 10.57
C LYS A 98 -1.76 0.45 9.45
N ALA A 99 -0.49 0.71 9.76
CA ALA A 99 0.45 1.28 8.81
C ALA A 99 1.33 0.22 8.13
N VAL A 100 1.47 0.33 6.81
CA VAL A 100 2.56 -0.28 6.04
C VAL A 100 3.40 0.82 5.42
N VAL A 101 4.70 0.57 5.21
CA VAL A 101 5.58 1.54 4.56
C VAL A 101 5.80 1.15 3.10
N MET A 102 5.77 2.11 2.19
CA MET A 102 6.15 1.93 0.79
C MET A 102 7.44 2.70 0.52
N THR A 103 8.44 2.02 -0.06
CA THR A 103 9.69 2.67 -0.44
C THR A 103 10.45 1.90 -1.51
N TYR A 104 11.26 2.64 -2.28
CA TYR A 104 12.31 2.05 -3.10
C TYR A 104 13.37 1.40 -2.21
N TRP A 105 14.04 0.37 -2.73
CA TRP A 105 14.96 -0.41 -1.92
C TRP A 105 16.17 0.36 -1.37
N ASN A 106 16.69 1.34 -2.12
CA ASN A 106 17.92 2.05 -1.75
C ASN A 106 17.84 2.77 -0.38
N PRO A 107 16.79 3.54 -0.03
CA PRO A 107 16.58 4.06 1.33
C PRO A 107 16.74 3.02 2.45
N VAL A 108 16.23 1.80 2.26
CA VAL A 108 16.33 0.71 3.25
C VAL A 108 17.77 0.22 3.38
N LEU A 109 18.46 0.03 2.25
CA LEU A 109 19.88 -0.35 2.23
C LEU A 109 20.77 0.69 2.94
N GLN A 110 20.56 1.98 2.66
CA GLN A 110 21.34 3.07 3.27
C GLN A 110 21.10 3.18 4.78
N TYR A 111 19.88 2.90 5.24
CA TYR A 111 19.56 2.86 6.67
C TYR A 111 20.14 1.61 7.37
N GLY A 112 20.23 0.51 6.62
CA GLY A 112 20.57 -0.83 7.08
C GLY A 112 19.31 -1.67 7.28
N VAL A 113 19.21 -2.78 6.57
CA VAL A 113 17.98 -3.60 6.44
C VAL A 113 17.44 -4.07 7.79
N ASP A 114 18.27 -4.67 8.64
CA ASP A 114 17.86 -5.14 9.96
C ASP A 114 17.43 -3.98 10.89
N LYS A 115 18.18 -2.87 10.87
CA LYS A 115 17.84 -1.68 11.67
C LYS A 115 16.51 -1.10 11.23
N PHE A 116 16.29 -0.99 9.92
CA PHE A 116 15.04 -0.51 9.36
C PHE A 116 13.87 -1.39 9.77
N ALA A 117 14.01 -2.72 9.66
CA ALA A 117 12.98 -3.66 10.06
C ALA A 117 12.65 -3.56 11.56
N ARG A 118 13.67 -3.54 12.43
CA ARG A 118 13.49 -3.37 13.88
C ARG A 118 12.75 -2.07 14.20
N ASP A 119 13.19 -0.96 13.62
CA ASP A 119 12.68 0.36 13.95
C ASP A 119 11.26 0.56 13.39
N LEU A 120 10.96 -0.01 12.21
CA LEU A 120 9.61 -0.08 11.66
C LEU A 120 8.66 -0.89 12.55
N ALA A 121 9.08 -2.09 12.97
CA ALA A 121 8.28 -2.93 13.86
C ALA A 121 8.04 -2.26 15.23
N SER A 122 9.08 -1.61 15.78
CA SER A 122 9.01 -0.88 17.05
C SER A 122 8.07 0.32 16.98
N ALA A 123 8.00 1.00 15.84
CA ALA A 123 7.04 2.09 15.59
C ALA A 123 5.59 1.59 15.44
N GLY A 124 5.36 0.27 15.37
CA GLY A 124 4.04 -0.31 15.15
C GLY A 124 3.69 -0.57 13.68
N GLY A 125 4.67 -0.49 12.77
CA GLY A 125 4.50 -0.85 11.37
C GLY A 125 4.19 -2.33 11.18
N LEU A 126 3.41 -2.63 10.15
CA LEU A 126 2.91 -3.99 9.89
C LEU A 126 3.65 -4.69 8.75
N GLY A 127 4.33 -3.94 7.89
CA GLY A 127 5.03 -4.50 6.74
C GLY A 127 5.62 -3.44 5.82
N LEU A 128 6.30 -3.92 4.78
CA LEU A 128 6.94 -3.09 3.77
C LEU A 128 6.52 -3.51 2.37
N ILE A 129 6.16 -2.51 1.56
CA ILE A 129 5.94 -2.60 0.12
C ILE A 129 7.24 -2.20 -0.58
N THR A 130 7.80 -3.12 -1.38
CA THR A 130 9.06 -2.90 -2.10
C THR A 130 8.86 -3.04 -3.61
N PRO A 131 8.50 -1.96 -4.31
CA PRO A 131 8.09 -2.05 -5.70
C PRO A 131 9.24 -2.35 -6.68
N ASN A 132 10.49 -2.16 -6.28
CA ASN A 132 11.68 -2.45 -7.10
C ASN A 132 12.61 -3.53 -6.53
N LEU A 133 12.15 -4.32 -5.54
CA LEU A 133 12.91 -5.45 -5.01
C LEU A 133 12.23 -6.75 -5.40
N ILE A 134 12.95 -7.64 -6.10
CA ILE A 134 12.46 -8.97 -6.46
C ILE A 134 12.83 -10.00 -5.38
N PRO A 135 12.04 -11.09 -5.22
CA PRO A 135 12.29 -12.11 -4.20
C PRO A 135 13.72 -12.68 -4.19
N GLU A 136 14.32 -12.88 -5.36
CA GLU A 136 15.66 -13.45 -5.49
C GLU A 136 16.76 -12.54 -4.93
N GLU A 137 16.54 -11.22 -4.94
CA GLU A 137 17.46 -10.22 -4.38
C GLU A 137 17.08 -9.82 -2.95
N ALA A 138 15.92 -10.29 -2.45
CA ALA A 138 15.35 -9.88 -1.17
C ALA A 138 15.88 -10.67 0.04
N GLY A 139 16.97 -11.44 -0.10
CA GLY A 139 17.45 -12.35 0.96
C GLY A 139 17.60 -11.68 2.33
N GLU A 140 18.22 -10.49 2.39
CA GLU A 140 18.38 -9.72 3.63
C GLU A 140 17.03 -9.24 4.19
N TRP A 141 16.13 -8.77 3.31
CA TRP A 141 14.78 -8.33 3.70
C TRP A 141 13.94 -9.49 4.22
N ILE A 142 14.01 -10.65 3.58
CA ILE A 142 13.30 -11.86 3.99
C ILE A 142 13.76 -12.32 5.37
N ALA A 143 15.07 -12.26 5.65
CA ALA A 143 15.60 -12.58 6.98
C ALA A 143 15.13 -11.56 8.03
N ALA A 144 15.31 -10.26 7.77
CA ALA A 144 14.96 -9.20 8.71
C ALA A 144 13.45 -9.14 9.00
N SER A 145 12.61 -9.27 7.97
CA SER A 145 11.16 -9.27 8.15
C SER A 145 10.65 -10.47 8.95
N LYS A 146 11.31 -11.64 8.87
CA LYS A 146 10.98 -12.79 9.73
C LYS A 146 11.38 -12.56 11.18
N GLU A 147 12.57 -11.98 11.40
CA GLU A 147 13.07 -11.67 12.75
C GLU A 147 12.17 -10.65 13.46
N HIS A 148 11.71 -9.63 12.74
CA HIS A 148 10.94 -8.51 13.31
C HIS A 148 9.42 -8.60 13.07
N ASP A 149 8.91 -9.76 12.64
CA ASP A 149 7.48 -10.04 12.41
C ASP A 149 6.80 -9.01 11.47
N LEU A 150 7.40 -8.74 10.30
CA LEU A 150 6.89 -7.79 9.31
C LEU A 150 6.39 -8.49 8.04
N ASP A 151 5.28 -7.99 7.50
CA ASP A 151 4.75 -8.45 6.23
C ASP A 151 5.59 -7.97 5.04
N ARG A 152 5.79 -8.87 4.07
CA ARG A 152 6.54 -8.62 2.83
C ARG A 152 5.55 -8.47 1.67
N ILE A 153 5.34 -7.26 1.22
CA ILE A 153 4.38 -6.96 0.16
C ILE A 153 5.16 -6.74 -1.14
N PHE A 154 5.25 -7.78 -1.95
CA PHE A 154 5.85 -7.70 -3.28
C PHE A 154 4.82 -7.34 -4.34
N LEU A 155 5.33 -6.89 -5.50
CA LEU A 155 4.52 -6.54 -6.64
C LEU A 155 4.49 -7.66 -7.67
N VAL A 156 3.33 -7.80 -8.31
CA VAL A 156 3.14 -8.60 -9.52
C VAL A 156 2.52 -7.73 -10.59
N ALA A 157 2.86 -8.00 -11.85
CA ALA A 157 2.38 -7.23 -12.99
C ALA A 157 1.64 -8.16 -13.97
N PRO A 158 0.79 -7.63 -14.86
CA PRO A 158 0.13 -8.44 -15.89
C PRO A 158 1.11 -9.20 -16.78
N SER A 159 2.31 -8.65 -16.98
CA SER A 159 3.41 -9.26 -17.74
C SER A 159 4.18 -10.36 -16.99
N SER A 160 3.93 -10.56 -15.69
CA SER A 160 4.56 -11.63 -14.92
C SER A 160 4.14 -13.00 -15.49
N THR A 161 5.10 -13.90 -15.70
CA THR A 161 4.83 -15.29 -16.08
C THR A 161 4.24 -16.07 -14.90
N GLU A 162 3.64 -17.24 -15.15
CA GLU A 162 3.11 -18.12 -14.08
C GLU A 162 4.19 -18.51 -13.07
N GLU A 163 5.40 -18.83 -13.54
CA GLU A 163 6.56 -19.11 -12.69
C GLU A 163 6.94 -17.89 -11.82
N ARG A 164 6.94 -16.69 -12.41
CA ARG A 164 7.21 -15.44 -11.70
C ARG A 164 6.15 -15.16 -10.63
N LEU A 165 4.88 -15.41 -10.93
CA LEU A 165 3.79 -15.30 -9.96
C LEU A 165 4.03 -16.24 -8.78
N ALA A 166 4.27 -17.53 -9.03
CA ALA A 166 4.48 -18.51 -7.95
C ALA A 166 5.65 -18.13 -7.02
N ILE A 167 6.79 -17.71 -7.58
CA ILE A 167 7.97 -17.26 -6.81
C ILE A 167 7.62 -16.04 -5.94
N THR A 168 6.98 -15.03 -6.52
CA THR A 168 6.61 -13.81 -5.79
C THR A 168 5.58 -14.09 -4.70
N LEU A 169 4.58 -14.92 -4.97
CA LEU A 169 3.52 -15.23 -4.02
C LEU A 169 4.04 -16.02 -2.82
N ASP A 170 4.97 -16.98 -3.01
CA ASP A 170 5.56 -17.70 -1.88
C ASP A 170 6.46 -16.82 -1.00
N ALA A 171 7.12 -15.84 -1.60
CA ALA A 171 7.94 -14.86 -0.86
C ALA A 171 7.10 -13.80 -0.12
N SER A 172 5.84 -13.58 -0.53
CA SER A 172 4.97 -12.53 0.01
C SER A 172 4.29 -12.92 1.33
N SER A 173 3.88 -11.92 2.11
CA SER A 173 2.93 -12.06 3.21
C SER A 173 2.14 -10.76 3.41
N GLY A 174 1.05 -10.80 4.17
CA GLY A 174 0.10 -9.70 4.26
C GLY A 174 -0.82 -9.68 3.05
N PHE A 175 -0.36 -9.04 1.97
CA PHE A 175 -1.03 -9.05 0.67
C PHE A 175 0.01 -8.97 -0.46
N VAL A 176 -0.41 -9.27 -1.69
CA VAL A 176 0.39 -9.01 -2.89
C VAL A 176 -0.16 -7.78 -3.61
N TYR A 177 0.73 -6.90 -4.06
CA TYR A 177 0.34 -5.69 -4.79
C TYR A 177 0.26 -6.02 -6.28
N ALA A 178 -0.95 -6.07 -6.83
CA ALA A 178 -1.19 -6.20 -8.26
C ALA A 178 -1.01 -4.83 -8.94
N ALA A 179 0.21 -4.59 -9.43
CA ALA A 179 0.56 -3.35 -10.11
C ALA A 179 0.00 -3.38 -11.53
N SER A 180 -1.06 -2.61 -11.75
CA SER A 180 -1.56 -2.35 -13.09
C SER A 180 -1.19 -0.93 -13.48
N THR A 181 -0.15 -0.79 -14.29
CA THR A 181 0.20 0.51 -14.87
C THR A 181 -0.96 0.99 -15.72
N MET A 182 -1.49 2.17 -15.42
CA MET A 182 -2.22 2.92 -16.43
C MET A 182 -1.21 3.24 -17.53
N GLY A 183 -1.31 2.53 -18.65
CA GLY A 183 -0.50 2.81 -19.82
C GLY A 183 -0.57 4.30 -20.18
N VAL A 184 0.60 4.89 -20.44
CA VAL A 184 0.72 6.24 -21.01
C VAL A 184 -0.18 6.35 -22.24
N THR A 185 -1.15 7.26 -22.17
CA THR A 185 -2.01 7.78 -23.25
C THR A 185 -2.50 6.79 -24.32
N GLY A 186 -3.79 6.42 -24.24
CA GLY A 186 -4.53 5.75 -25.34
C GLY A 186 -5.21 4.43 -24.97
N ALA A 187 -4.97 3.87 -23.79
CA ALA A 187 -5.35 2.50 -23.42
C ALA A 187 -6.31 2.38 -22.23
N ARG A 188 -7.26 3.32 -22.04
CA ARG A 188 -8.21 3.26 -20.91
C ARG A 188 -9.07 1.97 -20.92
N ASP A 189 -9.46 1.51 -22.10
CA ASP A 189 -10.32 0.32 -22.24
C ASP A 189 -9.55 -1.01 -22.05
N ALA A 190 -8.24 -1.05 -22.36
CA ALA A 190 -7.40 -2.24 -22.18
C ALA A 190 -6.90 -2.42 -20.74
N VAL A 191 -6.70 -1.31 -19.99
CA VAL A 191 -6.28 -1.35 -18.59
C VAL A 191 -7.40 -1.90 -17.68
N SER A 192 -8.67 -1.77 -18.08
CA SER A 192 -9.83 -2.24 -17.31
C SER A 192 -9.91 -3.77 -17.18
N SER A 193 -9.45 -4.55 -18.19
CA SER A 193 -9.53 -6.03 -18.15
C SER A 193 -8.31 -6.71 -17.54
N MET A 194 -7.15 -6.05 -17.53
CA MET A 194 -5.88 -6.67 -17.10
C MET A 194 -5.80 -6.91 -15.59
N ALA A 195 -6.39 -6.03 -14.78
CA ALA A 195 -6.36 -6.18 -13.33
C ALA A 195 -7.27 -7.32 -12.81
N PRO A 196 -8.52 -7.49 -13.29
CA PRO A 196 -9.31 -8.68 -13.01
C PRO A 196 -8.61 -9.98 -13.44
N GLU A 197 -8.02 -10.01 -14.63
CA GLU A 197 -7.31 -11.20 -15.15
C GLU A 197 -6.09 -11.55 -14.29
N LEU A 198 -5.26 -10.57 -13.93
CA LEU A 198 -4.12 -10.76 -13.05
C LEU A 198 -4.57 -11.28 -11.68
N THR A 199 -5.65 -10.73 -11.13
CA THR A 199 -6.20 -11.18 -9.84
C THR A 199 -6.66 -12.63 -9.90
N ALA A 200 -7.33 -13.04 -10.99
CA ALA A 200 -7.73 -14.43 -11.20
C ALA A 200 -6.51 -15.36 -11.34
N ARG A 201 -5.45 -14.94 -12.04
CA ARG A 201 -4.20 -15.69 -12.16
C ARG A 201 -3.52 -15.86 -10.80
N ILE A 202 -3.45 -14.81 -9.98
CA ILE A 202 -2.90 -14.89 -8.63
C ILE A 202 -3.67 -15.91 -7.77
N ARG A 203 -5.00 -15.85 -7.79
CA ARG A 203 -5.87 -16.77 -7.03
C ARG A 203 -5.71 -18.24 -7.45
N ALA A 204 -5.29 -18.51 -8.69
CA ALA A 204 -4.99 -19.87 -9.13
C ALA A 204 -3.72 -20.46 -8.48
N HIS A 205 -2.84 -19.61 -7.93
CA HIS A 205 -1.59 -20.02 -7.28
C HIS A 205 -1.59 -19.84 -5.75
N SER A 206 -2.41 -18.95 -5.20
CA SER A 206 -2.37 -18.59 -3.79
C SER A 206 -3.65 -17.92 -3.29
N ASP A 207 -3.98 -18.13 -2.02
CA ASP A 207 -5.06 -17.45 -1.29
C ASP A 207 -4.61 -16.13 -0.63
N ILE A 208 -3.40 -15.64 -0.94
CA ILE A 208 -2.92 -14.36 -0.43
C ILE A 208 -3.83 -13.21 -0.89
N PRO A 209 -4.22 -12.28 0.01
CA PRO A 209 -5.02 -11.12 -0.40
C PRO A 209 -4.37 -10.33 -1.53
N VAL A 210 -5.18 -9.87 -2.47
CA VAL A 210 -4.73 -9.11 -3.64
C VAL A 210 -5.13 -7.64 -3.50
N GLY A 211 -4.14 -6.76 -3.43
CA GLY A 211 -4.32 -5.31 -3.42
C GLY A 211 -4.13 -4.70 -4.81
N VAL A 212 -5.07 -3.86 -5.25
CA VAL A 212 -5.05 -3.25 -6.59
C VAL A 212 -5.06 -1.72 -6.46
N GLY A 213 -4.08 -1.07 -7.08
CA GLY A 213 -4.02 0.39 -7.23
C GLY A 213 -4.13 0.79 -8.70
N LEU A 214 -5.24 1.44 -9.08
CA LEU A 214 -5.59 1.77 -10.48
C LEU A 214 -5.94 3.26 -10.67
N GLY A 215 -5.27 4.16 -9.95
CA GLY A 215 -5.55 5.61 -10.03
C GLY A 215 -7.02 5.94 -9.71
N VAL A 216 -7.55 5.23 -8.71
CA VAL A 216 -8.88 5.38 -8.13
C VAL A 216 -9.06 6.82 -7.65
N ARG A 217 -10.20 7.43 -7.97
CA ARG A 217 -10.51 8.82 -7.58
C ARG A 217 -11.93 9.03 -7.06
N SER A 218 -12.73 7.97 -6.96
CA SER A 218 -14.11 8.04 -6.48
C SER A 218 -14.55 6.72 -5.87
N GLY A 219 -15.60 6.76 -5.05
CA GLY A 219 -16.20 5.59 -4.44
C GLY A 219 -16.74 4.59 -5.47
N ALA A 220 -17.26 5.07 -6.60
CA ALA A 220 -17.71 4.22 -7.70
C ALA A 220 -16.57 3.36 -8.29
N GLN A 221 -15.40 3.97 -8.52
CA GLN A 221 -14.22 3.22 -8.99
C GLN A 221 -13.70 2.27 -7.92
N ALA A 222 -13.78 2.65 -6.64
CA ALA A 222 -13.41 1.78 -5.54
C ALA A 222 -14.32 0.54 -5.49
N ALA A 223 -15.63 0.71 -5.70
CA ALA A 223 -16.59 -0.39 -5.78
C ALA A 223 -16.31 -1.33 -6.97
N GLU A 224 -15.98 -0.78 -8.14
CA GLU A 224 -15.62 -1.59 -9.33
C GLU A 224 -14.42 -2.50 -9.05
N ILE A 225 -13.39 -1.99 -8.37
CA ILE A 225 -12.18 -2.77 -8.04
C ILE A 225 -12.45 -3.77 -6.92
N ALA A 226 -13.21 -3.35 -5.89
CA ALA A 226 -13.59 -4.22 -4.78
C ALA A 226 -14.42 -5.44 -5.20
N ALA A 227 -15.03 -5.43 -6.39
CA ALA A 227 -15.73 -6.59 -6.94
C ALA A 227 -14.80 -7.77 -7.28
N TYR A 228 -13.50 -7.53 -7.47
CA TYR A 228 -12.54 -8.59 -7.84
C TYR A 228 -11.25 -8.61 -7.01
N ALA A 229 -10.96 -7.58 -6.21
CA ALA A 229 -9.77 -7.48 -5.36
C ALA A 229 -10.11 -7.51 -3.86
N ASP A 230 -9.15 -7.93 -3.02
CA ASP A 230 -9.31 -7.96 -1.56
C ASP A 230 -8.93 -6.62 -0.91
N ALA A 231 -8.17 -5.78 -1.60
CA ALA A 231 -7.83 -4.42 -1.19
C ALA A 231 -7.84 -3.43 -2.37
N VAL A 232 -8.37 -2.23 -2.13
CA VAL A 232 -8.35 -1.10 -3.07
C VAL A 232 -7.38 -0.05 -2.57
N ILE A 233 -6.38 0.28 -3.39
CA ILE A 233 -5.28 1.18 -3.03
C ILE A 233 -5.45 2.51 -3.73
N VAL A 234 -5.47 3.59 -2.94
CA VAL A 234 -5.74 4.96 -3.42
C VAL A 234 -4.61 5.87 -2.99
N GLY A 235 -3.87 6.43 -3.96
CA GLY A 235 -2.76 7.35 -3.69
C GLY A 235 -3.00 8.75 -4.21
N SER A 236 -2.84 8.96 -5.52
CA SER A 236 -2.85 10.31 -6.11
C SER A 236 -4.08 11.16 -5.76
N ALA A 237 -5.27 10.57 -5.68
CA ALA A 237 -6.48 11.30 -5.29
C ALA A 237 -6.44 11.80 -3.83
N LEU A 238 -5.90 10.99 -2.91
CA LEU A 238 -5.75 11.38 -1.50
C LEU A 238 -4.62 12.41 -1.30
N VAL A 239 -3.54 12.31 -2.09
CA VAL A 239 -2.48 13.33 -2.13
C VAL A 239 -3.07 14.68 -2.58
N THR A 240 -3.85 14.72 -3.65
CA THR A 240 -4.53 15.94 -4.11
C THR A 240 -5.58 16.44 -3.11
N ALA A 241 -6.30 15.55 -2.42
CA ALA A 241 -7.21 15.94 -1.36
C ALA A 241 -6.47 16.58 -0.17
N ALA A 242 -5.29 16.08 0.19
CA ALA A 242 -4.46 16.65 1.26
C ALA A 242 -4.03 18.10 0.96
N GLU A 243 -3.76 18.43 -0.30
CA GLU A 243 -3.49 19.82 -0.73
C GLU A 243 -4.69 20.75 -0.50
N SER A 244 -5.90 20.19 -0.52
CA SER A 244 -7.17 20.91 -0.31
C SER A 244 -7.59 20.94 1.17
N GLY A 245 -6.83 20.31 2.07
CA GLY A 245 -7.07 20.29 3.50
C GLY A 245 -7.79 19.04 4.03
N LEU A 246 -7.84 18.92 5.36
CA LEU A 246 -8.33 17.71 6.05
C LEU A 246 -9.80 17.38 5.73
N ASP A 247 -10.67 18.37 5.55
CA ASP A 247 -12.07 18.12 5.23
C ASP A 247 -12.23 17.44 3.86
N ALA A 248 -11.37 17.77 2.90
CA ALA A 248 -11.33 17.13 1.59
C ALA A 248 -10.85 15.68 1.69
N VAL A 249 -9.82 15.43 2.53
CA VAL A 249 -9.33 14.07 2.82
C VAL A 249 -10.41 13.22 3.44
N ARG A 250 -11.12 13.74 4.46
CA ARG A 250 -12.20 13.04 5.15
C ARG A 250 -13.34 12.68 4.20
N SER A 251 -13.83 13.68 3.47
CA SER A 251 -14.94 13.52 2.52
C SER A 251 -14.61 12.46 1.46
N LEU A 252 -13.41 12.54 0.86
CA LEU A 252 -12.99 11.56 -0.15
C LEU A 252 -12.79 10.17 0.46
N THR A 253 -12.19 10.07 1.65
CA THR A 253 -11.96 8.78 2.31
C THR A 253 -13.28 8.10 2.67
N GLU A 254 -14.26 8.86 3.16
CA GLU A 254 -15.61 8.36 3.44
C GLU A 254 -16.29 7.84 2.16
N GLU A 255 -16.24 8.60 1.07
CA GLU A 255 -16.77 8.17 -0.23
C GLU A 255 -16.11 6.87 -0.72
N LEU A 256 -14.78 6.75 -0.58
CA LEU A 256 -14.02 5.56 -0.94
C LEU A 256 -14.38 4.37 -0.05
N ALA A 257 -14.54 4.61 1.26
CA ALA A 257 -14.90 3.58 2.23
C ALA A 257 -16.32 3.04 1.97
N GLU A 258 -17.27 3.92 1.66
CA GLU A 258 -18.61 3.52 1.18
C GLU A 258 -18.52 2.72 -0.13
N GLY A 259 -17.67 3.16 -1.06
CA GLY A 259 -17.40 2.48 -2.32
C GLY A 259 -16.97 1.02 -2.11
N VAL A 260 -15.91 0.77 -1.35
CA VAL A 260 -15.41 -0.60 -1.11
C VAL A 260 -16.39 -1.46 -0.31
N ARG A 261 -17.26 -0.85 0.51
CA ARG A 261 -18.31 -1.53 1.28
C ARG A 261 -19.54 -1.88 0.45
N SER A 262 -19.77 -1.16 -0.66
CA SER A 262 -20.93 -1.37 -1.53
C SER A 262 -20.79 -2.59 -2.46
N ALA A 263 -19.56 -3.03 -2.71
CA ALA A 263 -19.27 -4.21 -3.53
C ALA A 263 -19.02 -5.44 -2.65
N THR A 264 -19.63 -6.57 -3.03
CA THR A 264 -19.32 -7.86 -2.41
C THR A 264 -18.07 -8.43 -3.05
N VAL A 265 -17.03 -8.70 -2.27
CA VAL A 265 -15.82 -9.37 -2.77
C VAL A 265 -16.19 -10.77 -3.23
N ALA A 266 -15.81 -11.12 -4.46
CA ALA A 266 -15.90 -12.50 -4.94
C ALA A 266 -14.95 -13.38 -4.11
N SER A 267 -15.52 -14.15 -3.18
CA SER A 267 -14.81 -15.18 -2.40
C SER A 267 -14.46 -16.38 -3.26
#